data_AF-X6MK11-F1
#
_entry.id   AF-X6MK11-F1
#
_cell.length_a   1.000
_cell.length_b   1.000
_cell.length_c   1.000
_cell.angle_alpha   90.00
_cell.angle_beta   90.00
_cell.angle_gamma   90.00
#
_symmetry.space_group_name_H-M   'P 1'
#
loop_
_entity.id
_entity.type
_entity.pdbx_description
1 polymer ?
#
loop_
_entity_poly.entity_id
_entity_poly.type
_entity_poly.pdbx_seq_one_letter_code
_entity_poly.pdbx_strand_id
1 'polypeptide(L)'
;NLPKIFSVNWFRKDKNKFLWPGYGENARVIKWIFERCHELQKILCFWLLGISSDDSNAAETPIGMVPKLNSLDLSGIKMENVNEIMQKVFHISEKEWFAEAEKYEQFYEEFGDRLPKKCLQQLENLRNRLTKHTEKNTTKTT
;
A
#
# COMPACT_ATOMS: atom_id res chain seq x y z
N ASN A 1 5.49 14.87 17.54
CA ASN A 1 5.43 14.57 16.10
C ASN A 1 5.94 13.14 15.90
N LEU A 2 5.07 12.16 15.71
CA LEU A 2 5.49 10.77 15.50
C LEU A 2 5.76 10.53 14.01
N PRO A 3 6.80 9.76 13.65
CA PRO A 3 7.06 9.44 12.25
C PRO A 3 5.93 8.58 11.66
N LYS A 4 5.63 8.78 10.38
CA LYS A 4 4.75 7.90 9.62
C LYS A 4 5.47 6.58 9.35
N ILE A 5 4.74 5.46 9.40
CA ILE A 5 5.27 4.11 9.16
C ILE A 5 4.81 3.65 7.78
N PHE A 6 5.73 3.10 6.99
CA PHE A 6 5.47 2.57 5.66
C PHE A 6 6.01 1.14 5.56
N SER A 7 5.26 0.27 4.89
CA SER A 7 5.71 -1.07 4.51
C SER A 7 5.94 -1.10 2.99
N VAL A 8 7.09 -1.61 2.56
CA VAL A 8 7.50 -1.66 1.15
C VAL A 8 7.87 -3.08 0.76
N ASN A 9 7.55 -3.47 -0.46
CA ASN A 9 7.93 -4.76 -1.03
C ASN A 9 8.52 -4.57 -2.44
N TRP A 10 9.85 -4.61 -2.54
CA TRP A 10 10.58 -4.49 -3.80
C TRP A 10 10.63 -5.80 -4.61
N PHE A 11 10.20 -6.91 -4.00
CA PHE A 11 10.49 -8.25 -4.48
C PHE A 11 9.24 -9.00 -4.93
N ARG A 12 8.12 -8.31 -5.13
CA ARG A 12 6.90 -8.93 -5.66
C ARG A 12 7.18 -9.52 -7.05
N LYS A 13 6.74 -10.77 -7.26
CA LYS A 13 6.95 -11.53 -8.49
C LYS A 13 5.64 -11.90 -9.17
N ASP A 14 5.66 -12.01 -10.49
CA ASP A 14 4.66 -12.67 -11.32
C ASP A 14 5.37 -13.68 -12.23
N LYS A 15 4.94 -14.95 -12.23
CA LYS A 15 5.56 -16.04 -13.01
C LYS A 15 7.10 -16.06 -12.91
N ASN A 16 7.63 -15.94 -11.69
CA ASN A 16 9.06 -15.86 -11.35
C ASN A 16 9.84 -14.63 -11.84
N LYS A 17 9.19 -13.65 -12.47
CA LYS A 17 9.78 -12.36 -12.84
C LYS A 17 9.44 -11.30 -11.79
N PHE A 18 10.41 -10.44 -11.45
CA PHE A 18 10.14 -9.30 -10.58
C PHE A 18 9.22 -8.30 -11.30
N LEU A 19 8.20 -7.83 -10.59
CA LEU A 19 7.30 -6.81 -11.09
C LEU A 19 7.91 -5.40 -11.01
N TRP A 20 8.83 -5.17 -10.07
CA TRP A 20 9.50 -3.90 -9.88
C TRP A 20 11.00 -4.03 -10.22
N PRO A 21 11.59 -3.10 -10.98
CA PRO A 21 12.99 -3.18 -11.41
C PRO A 21 13.97 -3.02 -10.25
N GLY A 22 13.57 -2.37 -9.15
CA GLY A 22 14.41 -2.19 -7.97
C GLY A 22 15.54 -1.17 -8.17
N TYR A 23 16.59 -1.30 -7.35
CA TYR A 23 17.79 -0.45 -7.40
C TYR A 23 17.47 1.05 -7.35
N GLY A 24 17.99 1.83 -8.30
CA GLY A 24 17.77 3.27 -8.39
C GLY A 24 16.30 3.66 -8.57
N GLU A 25 15.49 2.78 -9.17
CA GLU A 25 14.07 3.05 -9.37
C GLU A 25 13.30 3.13 -8.03
N ASN A 26 13.82 2.51 -6.95
CA ASN A 26 13.24 2.63 -5.61
C ASN A 26 13.14 4.09 -5.13
N ALA A 27 13.97 4.99 -5.65
CA ALA A 27 13.89 6.42 -5.35
C ALA A 27 12.52 7.02 -5.67
N ARG A 28 11.77 6.46 -6.64
CA ARG A 28 10.40 6.89 -6.98
C ARG A 28 9.41 6.65 -5.85
N VAL A 29 9.52 5.51 -5.18
CA VAL A 29 8.68 5.20 -4.02
C VAL A 29 9.12 5.99 -2.79
N ILE A 30 10.42 6.23 -2.62
CA ILE A 30 10.93 7.12 -1.56
C ILE A 30 10.41 8.56 -1.77
N LYS A 31 10.42 9.08 -3.00
CA LYS A 31 9.82 10.37 -3.36
C LYS A 31 8.35 10.43 -2.97
N TRP A 32 7.58 9.38 -3.27
CA TRP A 32 6.17 9.30 -2.86
C TRP A 32 6.01 9.31 -1.32
N ILE A 33 6.84 8.56 -0.58
CA ILE A 33 6.86 8.58 0.88
C ILE A 33 7.14 9.99 1.41
N PHE A 34 8.10 10.70 0.80
CA PHE A 34 8.43 12.07 1.15
C PHE A 34 7.22 12.99 0.95
N GLU A 35 6.56 12.94 -0.20
CA GLU A 35 5.33 13.68 -0.48
C GLU A 35 4.22 13.39 0.54
N ARG A 36 4.08 12.13 0.99
CA ARG A 36 3.11 11.70 2.00
C ARG A 36 3.44 12.22 3.41
N CYS A 37 4.71 12.41 3.73
CA CYS A 37 5.15 13.03 4.99
C CYS A 37 4.92 14.55 4.97
N HIS A 38 5.15 15.19 3.82
CA HIS A 38 5.07 16.63 3.62
C HIS A 38 3.68 17.15 3.21
N GLU A 39 2.62 16.36 3.36
CA GLU A 39 1.27 16.81 3.03
C GLU A 39 0.81 18.07 3.79
N LEU A 40 1.39 18.37 4.95
CA LEU A 40 1.16 19.63 5.67
C LEU A 40 1.78 20.86 4.95
N GLN A 41 2.75 20.67 4.06
CA GLN A 41 3.34 21.72 3.22
C GLN A 41 2.66 21.85 1.85
N LYS A 42 1.64 21.00 1.55
CA LYS A 42 0.82 21.13 0.33
C LYS A 42 0.13 22.50 0.23
N ILE A 43 -0.05 23.25 1.32
CA ILE A 43 -0.57 24.63 1.27
C ILE A 43 0.38 25.56 0.48
N LEU A 44 1.70 25.40 0.64
CA LEU A 44 2.70 26.19 -0.10
C LEU A 44 2.91 25.68 -1.53
N CYS A 45 2.94 24.35 -1.72
CA CYS A 45 3.04 23.76 -3.06
C CYS A 45 1.76 23.95 -3.91
N PHE A 46 0.57 24.02 -3.31
CA PHE A 46 -0.68 24.36 -4.00
C PHE A 46 -0.54 25.70 -4.73
N TRP A 47 0.01 26.70 -4.05
CA TRP A 47 0.14 28.05 -4.60
C TRP A 47 1.28 28.18 -5.63
N LEU A 48 2.37 27.41 -5.46
CA LEU A 48 3.53 27.47 -6.36
C LEU A 48 3.45 26.52 -7.57
N LEU A 49 2.71 25.41 -7.46
CA LEU A 49 2.75 24.31 -8.44
C LEU A 49 1.37 23.90 -8.99
N GLY A 50 0.27 24.52 -8.52
CA GLY A 50 -1.07 24.30 -9.07
C GLY A 50 -1.66 22.91 -8.83
N ILE A 51 -1.18 22.18 -7.82
CA ILE A 51 -1.64 20.82 -7.48
C ILE A 51 -2.89 20.92 -6.60
N SER A 52 -4.02 20.39 -7.05
CA SER A 52 -5.32 20.56 -6.39
C SER A 52 -5.40 19.87 -5.01
N SER A 53 -6.20 20.44 -4.11
CA SER A 53 -6.40 19.97 -2.73
C SER A 53 -7.15 18.65 -2.59
N ASP A 54 -7.72 18.13 -3.68
CA ASP A 54 -8.45 16.85 -3.73
C ASP A 54 -7.57 15.69 -4.24
N ASP A 55 -6.30 15.99 -4.55
CA ASP A 55 -5.34 15.07 -5.15
C ASP A 55 -4.52 14.33 -4.08
N SER A 56 -5.19 13.48 -3.28
CA SER A 56 -4.46 12.49 -2.49
C SER A 56 -3.70 11.58 -3.47
N ASN A 57 -2.37 11.59 -3.43
CA ASN A 57 -1.54 10.69 -4.25
C ASN A 57 -1.62 9.23 -3.76
N ALA A 58 -2.58 8.90 -2.90
CA ALA A 58 -2.79 7.61 -2.29
C ALA A 58 -4.25 7.14 -2.43
N ALA A 59 -4.43 5.86 -2.70
CA ALA A 59 -5.71 5.17 -2.64
C ALA A 59 -5.84 4.43 -1.31
N GLU A 60 -7.03 4.50 -0.69
CA GLU A 60 -7.34 3.70 0.49
C GLU A 60 -7.62 2.26 0.10
N THR A 61 -7.04 1.33 0.86
CA THR A 61 -7.19 -0.11 0.67
C THR A 61 -7.36 -0.80 2.03
N PRO A 62 -7.77 -2.08 2.06
CA PRO A 62 -7.89 -2.82 3.33
C PRO A 62 -6.60 -2.94 4.13
N ILE A 63 -5.45 -2.78 3.48
CA ILE A 63 -4.13 -2.90 4.09
C ILE A 63 -3.48 -1.54 4.38
N GLY A 64 -4.24 -0.45 4.17
CA GLY A 64 -3.80 0.92 4.38
C GLY A 64 -3.76 1.73 3.09
N MET A 65 -2.98 2.82 3.10
CA MET A 65 -2.86 3.73 1.96
C MET A 65 -1.76 3.24 1.01
N VAL A 66 -2.09 3.05 -0.26
CA VAL A 66 -1.13 2.69 -1.33
C VAL A 66 -1.07 3.81 -2.37
N PRO A 67 0.01 3.93 -3.18
CA PRO A 67 0.03 4.89 -4.27
C PRO A 67 -1.14 4.70 -5.24
N LYS A 68 -1.75 5.79 -5.72
CA LYS A 68 -2.64 5.70 -6.89
C LYS A 68 -1.83 5.27 -8.11
N LEU A 69 -2.45 4.57 -9.06
CA LEU A 69 -1.78 4.05 -10.27
C LEU A 69 -0.99 5.11 -11.06
N ASN A 70 -1.47 6.34 -11.08
CA ASN A 70 -0.86 7.49 -11.77
C ASN A 70 -0.04 8.41 -10.85
N SER A 71 0.16 8.06 -9.58
CA SER A 71 0.84 8.93 -8.61
C SER A 71 2.35 8.77 -8.54
N LEU A 72 2.87 7.64 -9.05
CA LEU A 72 4.31 7.45 -9.17
C LEU A 72 4.78 8.05 -10.50
N ASP A 73 5.87 8.80 -10.45
CA ASP A 73 6.58 9.19 -11.67
C ASP A 73 7.23 7.94 -12.28
N LEU A 74 6.73 7.50 -13.42
CA LEU A 74 7.24 6.34 -14.17
C LEU A 74 7.97 6.78 -15.45
N SER A 75 8.25 8.08 -15.62
CA SER A 75 8.99 8.58 -16.78
C SER A 75 10.40 7.97 -16.84
N GLY A 76 10.80 7.57 -18.04
CA GLY A 76 12.12 6.98 -18.30
C GLY A 76 12.30 5.54 -17.80
N ILE A 77 11.29 4.91 -17.18
CA ILE A 77 11.38 3.51 -16.75
C ILE A 77 11.44 2.59 -17.97
N LYS A 78 12.45 1.71 -18.03
CA LYS A 78 12.59 0.72 -19.10
C LYS A 78 11.86 -0.56 -18.72
N MET A 79 10.55 -0.56 -18.92
CA MET A 79 9.68 -1.69 -18.61
C MET A 79 8.57 -1.79 -19.66
N GLU A 80 8.31 -3.00 -20.15
CA GLU A 80 7.19 -3.27 -21.05
C GLU A 80 5.89 -3.40 -20.24
N ASN A 81 4.75 -2.98 -20.82
CA ASN A 81 3.42 -3.11 -20.19
C ASN A 81 3.32 -2.49 -18.78
N VAL A 82 3.95 -1.34 -18.57
CA VAL A 82 4.02 -0.63 -17.28
C VAL A 82 2.66 -0.56 -16.58
N ASN A 83 1.59 -0.16 -17.30
CA ASN A 83 0.26 -0.03 -16.69
C ASN A 83 -0.27 -1.36 -16.14
N GLU A 84 -0.12 -2.46 -16.88
CA GLU A 84 -0.54 -3.80 -16.41
C GLU A 84 0.30 -4.25 -15.21
N ILE A 85 1.62 -4.01 -15.26
CA ILE A 85 2.52 -4.34 -14.16
C ILE A 85 2.16 -3.55 -12.91
N MET A 86 1.88 -2.25 -13.02
CA MET A 86 1.50 -1.42 -11.87
C MET A 86 0.17 -1.87 -11.25
N GLN A 87 -0.79 -2.31 -12.07
CA GLN A 87 -2.01 -2.93 -11.56
C GLN A 87 -1.70 -4.19 -10.75
N LYS A 88 -0.79 -5.06 -11.24
CA LYS A 88 -0.34 -6.25 -10.49
C LYS A 88 0.44 -5.89 -9.22
N VAL A 89 1.29 -4.86 -9.27
CA VAL A 89 2.08 -4.38 -8.12
C VAL A 89 1.18 -3.94 -6.98
N PHE A 90 0.08 -3.24 -7.29
CA PHE A 90 -0.87 -2.76 -6.28
C PHE A 90 -2.10 -3.65 -6.09
N HIS A 91 -2.17 -4.79 -6.78
CA HIS A 91 -3.25 -5.74 -6.61
C HIS A 91 -3.25 -6.31 -5.19
N ILE A 92 -4.42 -6.34 -4.56
CA ILE A 92 -4.63 -6.89 -3.22
C ILE A 92 -5.49 -8.14 -3.39
N SER A 93 -4.91 -9.28 -3.02
CA SER A 93 -5.62 -10.55 -2.94
C SER A 93 -6.11 -10.73 -1.52
N GLU A 94 -7.42 -10.58 -1.29
CA GLU A 94 -8.03 -10.73 0.03
C GLU A 94 -7.79 -12.14 0.58
N LYS A 95 -7.85 -13.14 -0.30
CA LYS A 95 -7.53 -14.54 0.04
C LYS A 95 -6.11 -14.67 0.60
N GLU A 96 -5.11 -14.07 -0.05
CA GLU A 96 -3.73 -14.10 0.44
C GLU A 96 -3.60 -13.35 1.77
N TRP A 97 -4.29 -12.22 1.93
CA TRP A 97 -4.24 -11.43 3.16
C TRP A 97 -4.97 -12.08 4.35
N PHE A 98 -6.05 -12.81 4.12
CA PHE A 98 -6.67 -13.64 5.18
C PHE A 98 -5.73 -14.76 5.62
N ALA A 99 -5.11 -15.47 4.68
CA ALA A 99 -4.11 -16.48 5.00
C ALA A 99 -2.89 -15.89 5.74
N GLU A 100 -2.46 -14.67 5.39
CA GLU A 100 -1.40 -13.99 6.11
C GLU A 100 -1.83 -13.56 7.52
N ALA A 101 -3.08 -13.13 7.70
CA ALA A 101 -3.63 -12.80 9.02
C ALA A 101 -3.68 -14.02 9.95
N GLU A 102 -3.95 -15.22 9.43
CA GLU A 102 -3.88 -16.47 10.19
C GLU A 102 -2.45 -16.77 10.66
N LYS A 103 -1.44 -16.56 9.79
CA LYS A 103 -0.03 -16.74 10.18
C LYS A 103 0.40 -15.74 11.25
N TYR A 104 -0.03 -14.48 11.17
CA TYR A 104 0.25 -13.50 12.22
C TYR A 104 -0.35 -13.90 13.56
N GLU A 105 -1.57 -14.48 13.56
CA GLU A 105 -2.19 -14.98 14.79
C GLU A 105 -1.37 -16.11 15.40
N GLN A 106 -0.96 -17.10 14.60
CA GLN A 106 -0.09 -18.19 15.05
C GLN A 106 1.25 -17.66 15.60
N PHE A 107 1.86 -16.69 14.92
CA PHE A 107 3.08 -16.06 15.40
C PHE A 107 2.87 -15.28 16.72
N TYR A 108 1.72 -14.64 16.88
CA TYR A 108 1.36 -13.89 18.09
C TYR A 108 1.15 -14.79 19.30
N GLU A 109 0.70 -16.04 19.11
CA GLU A 109 0.56 -17.02 20.19
C GLU A 109 1.90 -17.32 20.89
N GLU A 110 3.03 -17.26 20.17
CA GLU A 110 4.38 -17.46 20.74
C GLU A 110 4.73 -16.46 21.86
N PHE A 111 4.06 -15.30 21.89
CA PHE A 111 4.31 -14.25 22.87
C PHE A 111 3.41 -14.36 24.11
N GLY A 112 2.28 -15.07 24.02
CA GLY A 112 1.28 -15.22 25.08
C GLY A 112 0.88 -13.88 25.70
N ASP A 113 0.83 -13.82 27.03
CA ASP A 113 0.41 -12.64 27.79
C ASP A 113 1.31 -11.41 27.62
N ARG A 114 2.51 -11.55 27.05
CA ARG A 114 3.44 -10.45 26.83
C ARG A 114 3.09 -9.62 25.59
N LEU A 115 2.24 -10.15 24.71
CA LEU A 115 1.85 -9.45 23.50
C LEU A 115 0.96 -8.22 23.85
N PRO A 116 1.30 -7.02 23.38
CA PRO A 116 0.42 -5.87 23.56
C PRO A 116 -0.95 -6.14 22.93
N LYS A 117 -2.04 -5.96 23.69
CA LYS A 117 -3.43 -6.14 23.21
C LYS A 117 -3.74 -5.38 21.91
N LYS A 118 -3.06 -4.25 21.70
CA LYS A 118 -3.18 -3.46 20.46
C LYS A 118 -2.79 -4.25 19.21
N CYS A 119 -1.87 -5.21 19.27
CA CYS A 119 -1.49 -6.03 18.12
C CYS A 119 -2.65 -6.93 17.67
N LEU A 120 -3.30 -7.62 18.60
CA LEU A 120 -4.49 -8.43 18.32
C LEU A 120 -5.64 -7.57 17.77
N GLN A 121 -5.85 -6.39 18.37
CA GLN A 121 -6.85 -5.45 17.88
C GLN A 121 -6.56 -4.96 16.45
N GLN A 122 -5.30 -4.70 16.09
CA GLN A 122 -4.96 -4.32 14.71
C GLN A 122 -5.14 -5.47 13.73
N LEU A 123 -4.89 -6.71 14.15
CA LEU A 123 -5.14 -7.90 13.33
C LEU A 123 -6.64 -8.11 13.08
N GLU A 124 -7.48 -7.95 14.09
CA GLU A 124 -8.94 -7.98 13.95
C GLU A 124 -9.44 -6.85 13.03
N ASN A 125 -8.92 -5.63 13.22
CA ASN A 125 -9.25 -4.50 12.34
C ASN A 125 -8.86 -4.77 10.88
N LEU A 126 -7.74 -5.44 10.61
CA LEU A 126 -7.36 -5.86 9.27
C LEU A 126 -8.39 -6.84 8.69
N ARG A 127 -8.77 -7.89 9.43
CA ARG A 127 -9.78 -8.87 9.02
C ARG A 127 -11.11 -8.17 8.67
N ASN A 128 -11.56 -7.25 9.51
CA ASN A 128 -12.78 -6.48 9.28
C ASN A 128 -12.73 -5.63 8.00
N ARG A 129 -11.59 -4.97 7.72
CA ARG A 129 -11.43 -4.21 6.47
C ARG A 129 -11.41 -5.11 5.24
N LEU A 130 -10.80 -6.30 5.33
CA LEU A 130 -10.79 -7.29 4.25
C LEU A 130 -12.21 -7.80 3.95
N THR A 131 -12.99 -8.16 4.97
CA THR A 131 -14.38 -8.61 4.80
C THR A 131 -15.24 -7.57 4.07
N LYS A 132 -15.21 -6.31 4.53
CA LYS A 132 -15.94 -5.21 3.89
C LYS A 132 -15.53 -5.00 2.43
N HIS A 133 -14.26 -5.20 2.11
CA HIS A 133 -13.75 -5.06 0.75
C HIS A 133 -14.25 -6.17 -0.16
N THR A 134 -14.25 -7.42 0.32
CA THR A 134 -14.84 -8.56 -0.39
C THR A 134 -16.32 -8.34 -0.68
N GLU A 135 -17.10 -7.92 0.31
CA GLU A 135 -18.54 -7.65 0.15
C GLU A 135 -18.79 -6.59 -0.94
N LYS A 136 -18.07 -5.46 -0.89
CA LYS A 136 -18.18 -4.38 -1.87
C LYS A 136 -17.84 -4.83 -3.30
N ASN A 137 -16.89 -5.76 -3.46
CA ASN A 137 -16.50 -6.28 -4.76
C ASN A 137 -17.55 -7.25 -5.32
N THR A 138 -18.19 -8.06 -4.47
CA THR A 138 -19.28 -8.96 -4.86
C THR A 138 -20.49 -8.17 -5.37
N THR A 139 -20.90 -7.10 -4.66
CA THR A 139 -22.07 -6.27 -5.06
C THR A 139 -21.86 -5.50 -6.37
N LYS A 140 -20.62 -5.25 -6.79
CA LYS A 140 -20.32 -4.58 -8.07
C LYS A 140 -20.35 -5.51 -9.29
N THR A 141 -20.38 -6.83 -9.06
CA THR A 141 -20.29 -7.86 -10.12
C THR A 141 -21.66 -8.48 -10.45
N THR A 142 -22.69 -8.15 -9.67
CA THR A 142 -24.12 -8.46 -9.88
C THR A 142 -24.86 -7.23 -10.39
#